data_AF-A0AAV5TAP6-F1
#
_entry.id   AF-A0AAV5TAP6-F1
#
_cell.length_a   1.000
_cell.length_b   1.000
_cell.length_c   1.000
_cell.angle_alpha   90.00
_cell.angle_beta   90.00
_cell.angle_gamma   90.00
#
_symmetry.space_group_name_H-M   'P 1'
#
loop_
_entity.id
_entity.type
_entity.pdbx_description
1 polymer ?
#
loop_
_entity_poly.entity_id
_entity_poly.type
_entity_poly.pdbx_seq_one_letter_code
_entity_poly.pdbx_strand_id
1 'polypeptide(L)'
;MNSESSYDSTFAMCVSYLAIGTLSVFANFLNLSMYIHSKEARKKYTGFIALEIGELINSVSFILTGAGRLESLKNDHLNAPTTTHSCFYGRYWPHAQILGTELPTLFLILTSFERCLE
;
A
#
# COMPACT_ATOMS: atom_id res chain seq x y z
N MET A 1 -26.09 10.05 16.63
CA MET A 1 -24.63 9.79 16.68
C MET A 1 -23.98 10.86 15.85
N ASN A 2 -23.20 11.74 16.49
CA ASN A 2 -22.83 13.06 15.96
C ASN A 2 -21.92 12.93 14.74
N SER A 3 -22.31 13.56 13.63
CA SER A 3 -21.56 13.59 12.36
C SER A 3 -20.12 14.07 12.53
N GLU A 4 -19.88 15.00 13.47
CA GLU A 4 -18.54 15.49 13.82
C GLU A 4 -17.61 14.38 14.32
N SER A 5 -18.09 13.49 15.19
CA SER A 5 -17.27 12.37 15.70
C SER A 5 -16.91 11.35 14.60
N SER A 6 -17.79 11.18 13.61
CA SER A 6 -17.53 10.32 12.45
C SER A 6 -16.53 10.95 11.47
N TYR A 7 -16.57 12.27 11.31
CA TYR A 7 -15.61 13.00 10.49
C TYR A 7 -14.20 12.92 11.10
N ASP A 8 -14.06 13.23 12.39
CA ASP A 8 -12.77 13.25 13.08
C ASP A 8 -12.08 11.89 13.08
N SER A 9 -12.85 10.82 13.31
CA SER A 9 -12.35 9.44 13.26
C SER A 9 -11.88 9.04 11.86
N THR A 10 -12.64 9.42 10.82
CA THR A 10 -12.28 9.14 9.42
C THR A 10 -11.06 9.95 8.98
N PHE A 11 -10.97 11.21 9.43
CA PHE A 11 -9.81 12.06 9.19
C PHE A 11 -8.55 11.47 9.84
N ALA A 12 -8.64 11.07 11.11
CA ALA A 12 -7.54 10.41 11.83
C ALA A 12 -7.09 9.13 11.12
N MET A 13 -8.03 8.32 10.62
CA MET A 13 -7.72 7.14 9.80
C MET A 13 -6.97 7.52 8.52
N CYS A 14 -7.41 8.53 7.77
CA CYS A 14 -6.71 8.93 6.54
C CYS A 14 -5.29 9.43 6.81
N VAL A 15 -5.10 10.18 7.91
CA VAL A 15 -3.78 10.64 8.35
C VAL A 15 -2.88 9.48 8.76
N SER A 16 -3.40 8.47 9.46
CA SER A 16 -2.61 7.30 9.84
C SER A 16 -2.17 6.48 8.62
N TYR A 17 -3.01 6.35 7.59
CA TYR A 17 -2.63 5.72 6.31
C TYR A 17 -1.43 6.43 5.66
N LEU A 18 -1.44 7.76 5.65
CA LEU A 18 -0.35 8.56 5.08
C LEU A 18 0.94 8.40 5.90
N ALA A 19 0.84 8.46 7.23
CA ALA A 19 1.99 8.32 8.12
C ALA A 19 2.63 6.93 8.00
N ILE A 20 1.81 5.87 8.08
CA ILE A 20 2.27 4.48 7.98
C ILE A 20 2.87 4.23 6.59
N GLY A 21 2.17 4.62 5.52
CA GLY A 21 2.68 4.44 4.15
C GLY A 21 4.02 5.14 3.94
N THR A 22 4.20 6.35 4.45
CA THR A 22 5.46 7.10 4.32
C THR A 22 6.62 6.43 5.08
N LEU A 23 6.37 5.99 6.32
CA LEU A 23 7.36 5.26 7.11
C LEU A 23 7.73 3.94 6.45
N SER A 24 6.75 3.20 5.93
CA SER A 24 6.99 1.94 5.23
C SER A 24 7.76 2.14 3.92
N VAL A 25 7.49 3.20 3.15
CA VAL A 25 8.29 3.53 1.97
C VAL A 25 9.76 3.73 2.36
N PHE A 26 10.03 4.51 3.41
CA PHE A 26 11.40 4.75 3.87
C PHE A 26 12.09 3.46 4.33
N ALA A 27 11.40 2.61 5.10
CA ALA A 27 11.93 1.34 5.57
C ALA A 27 12.26 0.38 4.41
N ASN A 28 11.34 0.21 3.44
CA ASN A 28 11.55 -0.63 2.26
C ASN A 28 12.70 -0.11 1.39
N PHE A 29 12.87 1.21 1.26
CA PHE A 29 14.02 1.78 0.55
C PHE A 29 15.35 1.46 1.24
N LEU A 30 15.41 1.53 2.57
CA LEU A 30 16.60 1.15 3.33
C LEU A 30 16.94 -0.33 3.13
N ASN A 31 15.95 -1.22 3.23
CA ASN A 31 16.12 -2.65 2.99
C ASN A 31 16.65 -2.92 1.58
N LEU A 32 16.01 -2.33 0.55
CA LEU A 32 16.42 -2.48 -0.84
C LEU A 32 17.84 -1.96 -1.08
N SER A 33 18.21 -0.83 -0.46
CA SER A 33 19.56 -0.28 -0.52
C SER A 33 20.58 -1.25 0.07
N MET A 34 20.30 -1.85 1.23
CA MET A 34 21.16 -2.85 1.87
C MET A 34 21.39 -4.06 0.96
N TYR A 35 20.32 -4.56 0.32
CA TYR A 35 20.43 -5.66 -0.63
C TYR A 35 21.27 -5.30 -1.85
N ILE A 36 21.10 -4.10 -2.42
CA ILE A 36 21.85 -3.67 -3.62
C ILE A 36 23.35 -3.56 -3.35
N HIS A 37 23.75 -3.11 -2.16
CA HIS A 37 25.15 -2.88 -1.81
C HIS A 37 25.95 -4.19 -1.63
N SER A 38 25.32 -5.28 -1.19
CA SER A 38 26.00 -6.57 -1.01
C SER A 38 25.80 -7.49 -2.21
N LYS A 39 26.87 -7.75 -2.97
CA LYS A 39 26.84 -8.65 -4.14
C LYS A 39 26.38 -10.06 -3.76
N GLU A 40 26.75 -10.53 -2.57
CA GLU A 40 26.38 -11.84 -2.04
C GLU A 40 24.90 -11.87 -1.64
N ALA A 41 24.41 -10.81 -0.99
CA ALA A 41 23.01 -10.68 -0.62
C ALA A 41 22.08 -10.68 -1.84
N ARG A 42 22.47 -10.01 -2.93
CA ARG A 42 21.66 -9.97 -4.16
C ARG A 42 21.39 -11.33 -4.77
N LYS A 43 22.38 -12.24 -4.74
CA LYS A 43 22.20 -13.58 -5.31
C LYS A 43 21.44 -14.49 -4.35
N LYS A 44 21.68 -14.36 -3.05
CA LYS A 44 21.09 -15.22 -2.02
C LYS A 44 19.64 -14.87 -1.70
N TYR A 45 19.26 -13.60 -1.84
CA TYR A 45 17.97 -13.08 -1.38
C TYR A 45 17.09 -12.54 -2.52
N THR A 46 17.25 -13.03 -3.75
CA THR A 46 16.48 -12.59 -4.93
C THR A 46 14.96 -12.59 -4.69
N GLY A 47 14.41 -13.67 -4.12
CA GLY A 47 12.97 -13.72 -3.79
C GLY A 47 12.54 -12.69 -2.73
N PHE A 48 13.38 -12.43 -1.71
CA PHE A 48 13.11 -11.37 -0.75
C PHE A 48 13.19 -9.97 -1.37
N ILE A 49 14.12 -9.75 -2.31
CA ILE A 49 14.20 -8.48 -3.05
C ILE A 49 12.90 -8.24 -3.84
N ALA A 50 12.35 -9.28 -4.48
CA ALA A 50 11.07 -9.19 -5.15
C ALA A 50 9.92 -8.88 -4.17
N LEU A 51 9.93 -9.49 -2.98
CA LEU A 51 8.97 -9.20 -1.92
C LEU A 51 9.05 -7.75 -1.44
N GLU A 52 10.25 -7.22 -1.21
CA GLU A 52 10.46 -5.81 -0.81
C GLU A 52 9.98 -4.83 -1.89
N ILE A 53 10.12 -5.17 -3.18
CA ILE A 53 9.54 -4.38 -4.27
C ILE A 53 8.01 -4.40 -4.19
N GLY A 54 7.40 -5.56 -3.90
CA GLY A 54 5.98 -5.68 -3.65
C GLY A 54 5.53 -4.80 -2.48
N GLU A 55 6.22 -4.89 -1.34
CA GLU A 55 5.93 -4.10 -0.14
C GLU A 55 6.14 -2.60 -0.35
N LEU A 56 7.06 -2.19 -1.22
CA LEU A 56 7.21 -0.80 -1.63
C LEU A 56 5.98 -0.31 -2.40
N ILE A 57 5.46 -1.11 -3.34
CA ILE A 57 4.21 -0.81 -4.08
C ILE A 57 3.02 -0.76 -3.12
N ASN A 58 2.95 -1.70 -2.16
CA ASN A 58 1.95 -1.70 -1.10
C ASN A 58 1.99 -0.40 -0.29
N SER A 59 3.18 0.02 0.15
CA SER A 59 3.38 1.24 0.93
C SER A 59 2.93 2.50 0.17
N VAL A 60 3.25 2.61 -1.13
CA VAL A 60 2.75 3.70 -1.98
C VAL A 60 1.23 3.64 -2.12
N SER A 61 0.65 2.44 -2.18
CA SER A 61 -0.80 2.26 -2.28
C SER A 61 -1.54 2.73 -1.03
N PHE A 62 -0.94 2.57 0.16
CA PHE A 62 -1.44 3.17 1.41
C PHE A 62 -1.45 4.69 1.35
N ILE A 63 -0.40 5.32 0.81
CA ILE A 63 -0.32 6.77 0.64
C ILE A 63 -1.42 7.27 -0.31
N LEU A 64 -1.54 6.66 -1.49
CA LEU A 64 -2.55 7.02 -2.49
C LEU A 64 -3.97 6.83 -1.95
N THR A 65 -4.19 5.78 -1.15
CA THR A 65 -5.47 5.53 -0.48
C THR A 65 -5.79 6.59 0.57
N GLY A 66 -4.84 6.89 1.45
CA GLY A 66 -5.00 7.94 2.45
C GLY A 66 -5.28 9.30 1.81
N ALA A 67 -4.53 9.66 0.76
CA ALA A 67 -4.70 10.90 0.02
C ALA A 67 -6.07 10.98 -0.69
N GLY A 68 -6.44 9.95 -1.45
CA GLY A 68 -7.71 9.94 -2.19
C GLY A 68 -8.94 9.92 -1.29
N ARG A 69 -8.88 9.24 -0.14
CA ARG A 69 -9.95 9.27 0.87
C ARG A 69 -10.00 10.62 1.59
N LEU A 70 -8.86 11.21 1.92
CA LEU A 70 -8.79 12.53 2.53
C LEU A 70 -9.33 13.63 1.60
N GLU A 71 -9.00 13.58 0.32
CA GLU A 71 -9.55 14.46 -0.71
C GLU A 71 -11.07 14.29 -0.84
N SER A 72 -11.56 13.05 -0.82
CA SER A 72 -13.00 12.76 -0.87
C SER A 72 -13.72 13.23 0.40
N LEU A 73 -13.06 13.16 1.57
CA LEU A 73 -13.58 13.65 2.84
C LEU A 73 -13.68 15.17 2.87
N LYS A 74 -12.66 15.90 2.40
CA LYS A 74 -12.65 17.38 2.33
C LYS A 74 -13.70 17.95 1.38
N ASN A 75 -14.05 17.20 0.34
CA ASN A 75 -15.05 17.61 -0.65
C ASN A 75 -16.47 17.11 -0.31
N ASP A 76 -16.71 16.60 0.90
CA ASP A 76 -17.97 15.96 1.33
C ASP A 76 -18.47 14.81 0.43
N HIS A 77 -17.58 14.28 -0.42
CA HIS A 77 -17.88 13.23 -1.39
C HIS A 77 -17.67 11.82 -0.83
N LEU A 78 -17.10 11.68 0.37
CA LEU A 78 -16.85 10.36 0.96
C LEU A 78 -18.14 9.63 1.37
N ASN A 79 -19.12 10.38 1.89
CA ASN A 79 -20.42 9.85 2.31
C ASN A 79 -21.50 9.99 1.23
N ALA A 80 -21.15 10.52 0.05
CA ALA A 80 -22.09 10.66 -1.04
C ALA A 80 -22.47 9.28 -1.60
N PRO A 81 -23.76 9.00 -1.81
CA PRO A 81 -24.20 7.73 -2.38
C PRO A 81 -23.62 7.58 -3.78
N THR A 82 -22.85 6.51 -3.99
CA THR A 82 -22.21 6.18 -5.26
C THR A 82 -22.37 4.69 -5.56
N THR A 83 -22.27 4.30 -6.82
CA THR A 83 -22.25 2.89 -7.21
C THR A 83 -20.83 2.34 -7.09
N THR A 84 -20.71 1.03 -6.87
CA THR A 84 -19.39 0.36 -6.83
C THR A 84 -18.62 0.56 -8.13
N HIS A 85 -19.32 0.51 -9.29
CA HIS A 85 -18.71 0.74 -10.60
C HIS A 85 -18.15 2.17 -10.71
N SER A 86 -18.93 3.18 -10.33
CA SER A 86 -18.49 4.58 -10.36
C SER A 86 -17.35 4.85 -9.37
N CYS A 87 -17.36 4.19 -8.20
CA CYS A 87 -16.25 4.29 -7.25
C CYS A 87 -14.98 3.66 -7.79
N PHE A 88 -15.08 2.47 -8.37
CA PHE A 88 -13.97 1.75 -8.96
C PHE A 88 -13.33 2.55 -10.08
N TYR A 89 -14.07 2.89 -11.14
CA TYR A 89 -13.51 3.59 -12.31
C TYR A 89 -13.30 5.10 -12.12
N GLY A 90 -14.03 5.73 -11.20
CA GLY A 90 -13.96 7.18 -10.97
C GLY A 90 -12.89 7.59 -9.96
N ARG A 91 -12.31 6.65 -9.22
CA ARG A 91 -11.29 6.93 -8.21
C ARG A 91 -10.03 6.09 -8.46
N TYR A 92 -8.86 6.68 -8.26
CA TYR A 92 -7.59 5.97 -8.46
C TYR A 92 -7.22 5.09 -7.26
N TRP A 93 -7.61 5.47 -6.05
CA TRP A 93 -7.21 4.80 -4.82
C TRP A 93 -7.67 3.34 -4.66
N PRO A 94 -8.85 2.89 -5.15
CA PRO A 94 -9.25 1.48 -5.04
C PRO A 94 -8.32 0.56 -5.83
N HIS A 95 -7.95 0.96 -7.05
CA HIS A 95 -7.02 0.21 -7.89
C HIS A 95 -5.64 0.10 -7.26
N ALA A 96 -5.13 1.22 -6.74
CA ALA A 96 -3.85 1.24 -6.03
C ALA A 96 -3.90 0.28 -4.85
N GLN A 97 -4.93 0.35 -4.01
CA GLN A 97 -5.04 -0.50 -2.84
C GLN A 97 -5.10 -2.00 -3.19
N ILE A 98 -5.87 -2.38 -4.20
CA ILE A 98 -5.95 -3.78 -4.66
C ILE A 98 -4.59 -4.24 -5.17
N LEU A 99 -3.94 -3.48 -6.04
CA LEU A 99 -2.65 -3.85 -6.60
C LEU A 99 -1.58 -3.97 -5.50
N GLY A 100 -1.59 -3.03 -4.56
CA GLY A 100 -0.66 -2.98 -3.44
C GLY A 100 -0.74 -4.18 -2.50
N THR A 101 -1.91 -4.79 -2.30
CA THR A 101 -2.06 -5.97 -1.43
C THR A 101 -1.82 -7.28 -2.16
N GLU A 102 -2.18 -7.35 -3.46
CA GLU A 102 -2.06 -8.59 -4.23
C GLU A 102 -0.62 -8.86 -4.69
N LEU A 103 0.14 -7.85 -5.10
CA LEU A 103 1.51 -8.03 -5.59
C LEU A 103 2.47 -8.63 -4.55
N PRO A 104 2.56 -8.13 -3.29
CA PRO A 104 3.41 -8.75 -2.27
C PRO A 104 3.01 -10.21 -2.00
N THR A 105 1.71 -10.49 -1.99
CA THR A 105 1.17 -11.84 -1.78
C THR A 105 1.63 -12.79 -2.88
N LEU A 106 1.55 -12.36 -4.15
CA LEU A 106 2.04 -13.15 -5.28
C LEU A 106 3.56 -13.38 -5.22
N PHE A 107 4.34 -12.37 -4.84
CA PHE A 107 5.79 -12.53 -4.66
C PHE A 107 6.15 -13.45 -3.49
N LEU A 108 5.39 -13.41 -2.40
CA LEU A 108 5.55 -14.31 -1.27
C LEU A 108 5.28 -15.76 -1.67
N ILE A 109 4.20 -16.00 -2.42
CA ILE A 109 3.87 -17.32 -2.95
C ILE A 109 5.00 -17.84 -3.84
N LEU A 110 5.48 -17.02 -4.79
CA LEU A 110 6.57 -17.39 -5.69
C LEU A 110 7.85 -17.75 -4.93
N THR A 111 8.24 -16.91 -3.96
CA THR A 111 9.42 -17.15 -3.11
C THR A 111 9.27 -18.41 -2.27
N SER A 112 8.04 -18.75 -1.86
CA SER A 112 7.76 -19.96 -1.10
C SER A 112 7.90 -21.21 -1.97
N PHE A 113 7.43 -21.16 -3.22
CA PHE A 113 7.60 -22.24 -4.18
C PHE A 113 9.08 -22.48 -4.53
N GLU A 114 9.85 -21.42 -4.76
CA GLU A 114 11.30 -21.51 -5.00
C GLU A 114 11.98 -22.32 -3.88
N ARG A 115 11.66 -22.02 -2.62
CA ARG A 115 12.21 -22.73 -1.46
C ARG A 115 11.74 -24.16 -1.25
N CYS A 116 10.57 -24.53 -1.78
CA CYS A 116 10.08 -25.90 -1.68
C CYS A 116 10.66 -26.81 -2.76
N LEU A 117 11.13 -26.24 -3.88
CA LEU A 117 11.68 -26.96 -5.02
C LEU A 117 13.20 -27.15 -4.96
N GLU A 118 13.90 -26.28 -4.25
CA GLU A 118 15.32 -26.46 -3.84
C GLU A 118 15.46 -27.37 -2.62
#